data_AF-A0A4Q1CGR3-F1
#
_entry.id   AF-A0A4Q1CGR3-F1
#
_cell.length_a   1.000
_cell.length_b   1.000
_cell.length_c   1.000
_cell.angle_alpha   90.00
_cell.angle_beta   90.00
_cell.angle_gamma   90.00
#
_symmetry.space_group_name_H-M   'P 1'
#
loop_
_entity.id
_entity.type
_entity.pdbx_description
1 polymer ?
#
loop_
_entity_poly.entity_id
_entity_poly.type
_entity_poly.pdbx_seq_one_letter_code
_entity_poly.pdbx_strand_id
1 'polypeptide(L)'
;IGERAGNCSLEEIAMALKVRQAFYEQDTAINTPRIVGTSQLLQRLVGMPVQRNKAIVGANAFAHESGIHQHGMLRHRGTYEIMRPEDVGWEDSQMVLGRHSGRAAVEARLRALGFWLDEEELKLVFEQFKGLCEQQRVVTDADLQTLMQGGANAQGYRLASMTISDVGSRANALVELSDPDGNRVAETAQGDGPVDALFGALSAATGVQLMLDSYHVHSVGIG
;
A
#
# COMPACT_ATOMS: atom_id res chain seq x y z
N ILE A 1 8.20 28.24 5.47
CA ILE A 1 9.04 29.13 4.64
C ILE A 1 9.12 30.51 5.28
N GLY A 2 10.09 31.33 4.91
CA GLY A 2 10.32 32.67 5.47
C GLY A 2 11.75 32.81 5.99
N GLU A 3 12.11 34.00 6.45
CA GLU A 3 13.46 34.24 6.97
C GLU A 3 13.72 33.52 8.30
N ARG A 4 14.96 33.05 8.50
CA ARG A 4 15.44 32.40 9.75
C ARG A 4 14.61 31.18 10.14
N ALA A 5 13.67 31.35 11.09
CA ALA A 5 12.78 30.29 11.56
C ALA A 5 11.54 30.11 10.65
N GLY A 6 11.30 31.05 9.73
CA GLY A 6 10.13 31.07 8.87
C GLY A 6 9.03 32.01 9.38
N ASN A 7 8.01 32.18 8.54
CA ASN A 7 6.77 32.87 8.85
C ASN A 7 5.81 31.95 9.60
N CYS A 8 4.75 32.53 10.15
CA CYS A 8 3.62 31.80 10.72
C CYS A 8 3.06 30.77 9.71
N SER A 9 2.75 29.58 10.21
CA SER A 9 2.26 28.46 9.40
C SER A 9 0.78 28.66 9.07
N LEU A 10 0.49 28.96 7.81
CA LEU A 10 -0.88 29.18 7.32
C LEU A 10 -1.77 27.96 7.58
N GLU A 11 -1.25 26.77 7.29
CA GLU A 11 -1.98 25.51 7.43
C GLU A 11 -2.33 25.18 8.88
N GLU A 12 -1.45 25.51 9.84
CA GLU A 12 -1.71 25.28 11.27
C GLU A 12 -2.78 26.22 11.79
N ILE A 13 -2.71 27.52 11.44
CA ILE A 13 -3.71 28.50 11.86
C ILE A 13 -5.07 28.22 11.21
N ALA A 14 -5.10 27.93 9.91
CA ALA A 14 -6.33 27.60 9.20
C ALA A 14 -7.03 26.38 9.83
N MET A 15 -6.28 25.33 10.13
CA MET A 15 -6.84 24.13 10.75
C MET A 15 -7.18 24.30 12.23
N ALA A 16 -6.44 25.11 12.98
CA ALA A 16 -6.81 25.45 14.36
C ALA A 16 -8.17 26.17 14.41
N LEU A 17 -8.39 27.17 13.54
CA LEU A 17 -9.66 27.88 13.44
C LEU A 17 -10.79 26.95 13.01
N LYS A 18 -10.57 26.13 11.98
CA LYS A 18 -11.58 25.18 11.47
C LYS A 18 -11.99 24.14 12.50
N VAL A 19 -11.02 23.51 13.18
CA VAL A 19 -11.28 22.44 14.16
C VAL A 19 -11.90 22.99 15.45
N ARG A 20 -11.58 24.23 15.83
CA ARG A 20 -12.07 24.88 17.05
C ARG A 20 -13.02 26.03 16.72
N GLN A 21 -13.76 25.95 15.62
CA GLN A 21 -14.64 27.02 15.14
C GLN A 21 -15.64 27.45 16.20
N ALA A 22 -16.21 26.50 16.96
CA ALA A 22 -17.14 26.78 18.05
C ALA A 22 -16.54 27.54 19.23
N PHE A 23 -15.21 27.51 19.40
CA PHE A 23 -14.51 28.23 20.46
C PHE A 23 -14.02 29.60 19.98
N TYR A 24 -13.45 29.67 18.78
CA TYR A 24 -12.91 30.92 18.25
C TYR A 24 -13.96 31.81 17.60
N GLU A 25 -15.11 31.26 17.19
CA GLU A 25 -16.16 31.96 16.45
C GLU A 25 -15.63 32.66 15.19
N GLN A 26 -14.62 32.06 14.55
CA GLN A 26 -13.94 32.55 13.35
C GLN A 26 -13.75 31.42 12.35
N ASP A 27 -13.66 31.77 11.06
CA ASP A 27 -13.36 30.86 9.97
C ASP A 27 -12.47 31.57 8.92
N THR A 28 -11.99 30.83 7.93
CA THR A 28 -11.17 31.34 6.84
C THR A 28 -11.79 30.97 5.49
N ALA A 29 -11.51 31.76 4.44
CA ALA A 29 -11.87 31.39 3.07
C ALA A 29 -10.91 30.36 2.43
N ILE A 30 -10.08 29.69 3.23
CA ILE A 30 -9.06 28.76 2.74
C ILE A 30 -9.72 27.44 2.36
N ASN A 31 -9.46 26.98 1.13
CA ASN A 31 -9.86 25.66 0.68
C ASN A 31 -8.95 24.59 1.31
N THR A 32 -9.27 24.16 2.54
CA THR A 32 -8.39 23.29 3.34
C THR A 32 -8.05 21.94 2.69
N PRO A 33 -8.93 21.26 1.92
CA PRO A 33 -8.56 20.05 1.18
C PRO A 33 -7.42 20.24 0.15
N ARG A 34 -7.02 21.48 -0.18
CA ARG A 34 -5.89 21.76 -1.09
C ARG A 34 -4.56 21.94 -0.35
N ILE A 35 -4.54 21.92 0.99
CA ILE A 35 -3.35 22.25 1.79
C ILE A 35 -2.18 21.29 1.49
N VAL A 36 -2.41 19.97 1.57
CA VAL A 36 -1.36 18.97 1.37
C VAL A 36 -0.81 19.05 -0.06
N GLY A 37 -1.67 19.07 -1.08
CA GLY A 37 -1.24 19.19 -2.47
C GLY A 37 -0.46 20.49 -2.75
N THR A 38 -0.85 21.60 -2.12
CA THR A 38 -0.13 22.88 -2.22
C THR A 38 1.24 22.80 -1.53
N SER A 39 1.33 22.17 -0.36
CA SER A 39 2.59 21.97 0.35
C SER A 39 3.58 21.11 -0.46
N GLN A 40 3.10 20.01 -1.06
CA GLN A 40 3.90 19.16 -1.94
C GLN A 40 4.38 19.91 -3.20
N LEU A 41 3.53 20.76 -3.78
CA LEU A 41 3.93 21.62 -4.90
C LEU A 41 5.04 22.60 -4.46
N LEU A 42 4.86 23.27 -3.32
CA LEU A 42 5.85 24.20 -2.79
C LEU A 42 7.20 23.52 -2.50
N GLN A 43 7.17 22.32 -1.92
CA GLN A 43 8.37 21.50 -1.71
C GLN A 43 9.12 21.26 -3.01
N ARG A 44 8.42 20.90 -4.10
CA ARG A 44 9.03 20.68 -5.42
C ARG A 44 9.62 21.95 -6.01
N LEU A 45 8.93 23.08 -5.87
CA LEU A 45 9.37 24.36 -6.44
C LEU A 45 10.57 24.97 -5.71
N VAL A 46 10.62 24.85 -4.39
CA VAL A 46 11.65 25.47 -3.54
C VAL A 46 12.81 24.50 -3.24
N GLY A 47 12.60 23.20 -3.44
CA GLY A 47 13.61 22.17 -3.15
C GLY A 47 13.86 21.95 -1.65
N MET A 48 12.96 22.43 -0.79
CA MET A 48 13.07 22.29 0.66
C MET A 48 12.08 21.22 1.16
N PRO A 49 12.57 20.10 1.73
CA PRO A 49 11.70 19.05 2.23
C PRO A 49 10.92 19.49 3.48
N VAL A 50 9.68 19.03 3.58
CA VAL A 50 8.85 19.19 4.79
C VAL A 50 9.30 18.19 5.85
N GLN A 51 9.41 18.62 7.11
CA GLN A 51 9.72 17.71 8.21
C GLN A 51 8.61 16.67 8.34
N ARG A 52 8.98 15.39 8.53
CA ARG A 52 8.01 14.29 8.62
C ARG A 52 6.95 14.50 9.71
N ASN A 53 7.33 15.13 10.82
CA ASN A 53 6.46 15.41 11.97
C ASN A 53 5.88 16.83 11.96
N LYS A 54 5.98 17.58 10.85
CA LYS A 54 5.32 18.88 10.71
C LYS A 54 3.82 18.70 10.83
N ALA A 55 3.15 19.54 11.62
CA ALA A 55 1.70 19.48 11.76
C ALA A 55 1.02 19.69 10.40
N ILE A 56 -0.11 18.98 10.21
CA ILE A 56 -0.97 18.99 9.02
C ILE A 56 -0.34 18.35 7.76
N VAL A 57 0.82 18.82 7.34
CA VAL A 57 1.43 18.49 6.03
C VAL A 57 2.62 17.52 6.12
N GLY A 58 3.08 17.18 7.33
CA GLY A 58 4.13 16.18 7.51
C GLY A 58 3.62 14.78 7.17
N ALA A 59 4.48 13.95 6.57
CA ALA A 59 4.14 12.58 6.20
C ALA A 59 3.68 11.70 7.38
N ASN A 60 4.01 12.08 8.63
CA ASN A 60 3.59 11.37 9.82
C ASN A 60 2.38 12.04 10.53
N ALA A 61 1.77 13.09 9.96
CA ALA A 61 0.73 13.87 10.64
C ALA A 61 -0.54 13.06 10.97
N PHE A 62 -0.84 12.04 10.15
CA PHE A 62 -1.98 11.12 10.32
C PHE A 62 -1.50 9.65 10.35
N ALA A 63 -0.27 9.43 10.81
CA ALA A 63 0.33 8.11 10.89
C ALA A 63 0.17 7.49 12.28
N HIS A 64 -0.26 6.23 12.34
CA HIS A 64 -0.47 5.47 13.58
C HIS A 64 0.34 4.17 13.57
N GLU A 65 1.39 4.13 14.40
CA GLU A 65 2.30 2.96 14.49
C GLU A 65 2.01 2.06 15.69
N SER A 66 1.70 2.67 16.84
CA SER A 66 1.51 1.94 18.09
C SER A 66 0.26 1.07 18.04
N GLY A 67 0.35 -0.20 18.47
CA GLY A 67 -0.79 -1.12 18.49
C GLY A 67 -1.99 -0.60 19.29
N ILE A 68 -1.76 0.16 20.37
CA ILE A 68 -2.86 0.79 21.13
C ILE A 68 -3.53 1.93 20.34
N HIS A 69 -2.76 2.68 19.53
CA HIS A 69 -3.31 3.71 18.65
C HIS A 69 -4.12 3.07 17.53
N GLN A 70 -3.58 2.05 16.88
CA GLN A 70 -4.26 1.30 15.81
C GLN A 70 -5.58 0.71 16.32
N HIS A 71 -5.57 0.07 17.50
CA HIS A 71 -6.79 -0.45 18.11
C HIS A 71 -7.82 0.65 18.45
N GLY A 72 -7.37 1.80 18.96
CA GLY A 72 -8.26 2.94 19.18
C GLY A 72 -8.85 3.51 17.89
N MET A 73 -8.02 3.66 16.85
CA MET A 73 -8.43 4.14 15.52
C MET A 73 -9.47 3.23 14.87
N LEU A 74 -9.32 1.90 14.99
CA LEU A 74 -10.29 0.91 14.49
C LEU A 74 -11.65 0.99 15.21
N ARG A 75 -11.67 1.41 16.48
CA ARG A 75 -12.93 1.58 17.24
C ARG A 75 -13.56 2.95 17.00
N HIS A 76 -12.77 4.01 17.06
CA HIS A 76 -13.24 5.38 16.91
C HIS A 76 -12.09 6.32 16.51
N ARG A 77 -12.08 6.79 15.25
CA ARG A 77 -11.02 7.67 14.72
C ARG A 77 -10.75 8.91 15.58
N GLY A 78 -11.81 9.54 16.11
CA GLY A 78 -11.73 10.74 16.95
C GLY A 78 -10.99 10.56 18.28
N THR A 79 -10.58 9.34 18.64
CA THR A 79 -9.73 9.10 19.81
C THR A 79 -8.33 9.68 19.65
N TYR A 80 -7.77 9.64 18.43
CA TYR A 80 -6.42 10.15 18.16
C TYR A 80 -6.39 11.21 17.05
N GLU A 81 -7.43 11.30 16.24
CA GLU A 81 -7.53 12.29 15.16
C GLU A 81 -8.48 13.42 15.53
N ILE A 82 -7.92 14.61 15.75
CA ILE A 82 -8.69 15.82 16.03
C ILE A 82 -9.43 16.36 14.78
N MET A 83 -8.98 15.95 13.59
CA MET A 83 -9.53 16.29 12.29
C MET A 83 -9.31 15.11 11.35
N ARG A 84 -10.06 15.03 10.25
CA ARG A 84 -9.87 13.93 9.30
C ARG A 84 -8.74 14.27 8.32
N PRO A 85 -7.94 13.28 7.85
CA PRO A 85 -6.89 13.50 6.85
C PRO A 85 -7.40 14.20 5.58
N GLU A 86 -8.62 13.86 5.16
CA GLU A 86 -9.26 14.37 3.95
C GLU A 86 -9.61 15.86 4.07
N ASP A 87 -9.79 16.37 5.30
CA ASP A 87 -10.07 17.79 5.55
C ASP A 87 -8.89 18.69 5.14
N VAL A 88 -7.68 18.13 5.00
CA VAL A 88 -6.45 18.83 4.63
C VAL A 88 -5.85 18.38 3.30
N GLY A 89 -6.42 17.34 2.68
CA GLY A 89 -6.01 16.82 1.37
C GLY A 89 -5.10 15.59 1.41
N TRP A 90 -5.04 14.87 2.53
CA TRP A 90 -4.58 13.47 2.52
C TRP A 90 -5.70 12.54 2.06
N GLU A 91 -5.35 11.39 1.51
CA GLU A 91 -6.36 10.39 1.08
C GLU A 91 -6.99 9.67 2.27
N ASP A 92 -6.17 9.22 3.23
CA ASP A 92 -6.62 8.59 4.46
C ASP A 92 -5.48 8.56 5.51
N SER A 93 -5.79 8.07 6.71
CA SER A 93 -4.85 7.80 7.79
C SER A 93 -3.91 6.66 7.41
N GLN A 94 -2.64 6.79 7.76
CA GLN A 94 -1.67 5.73 7.49
C GLN A 94 -1.47 4.86 8.72
N MET A 95 -1.84 3.58 8.64
CA MET A 95 -1.40 2.59 9.61
C MET A 95 0.02 2.16 9.26
N VAL A 96 0.99 2.70 9.99
CA VAL A 96 2.40 2.39 9.77
C VAL A 96 2.70 1.07 10.46
N LEU A 97 3.23 0.12 9.70
CA LEU A 97 3.70 -1.14 10.25
C LEU A 97 5.15 -1.01 10.71
N GLY A 98 5.39 -1.33 11.99
CA GLY A 98 6.69 -1.29 12.63
C GLY A 98 6.77 -2.26 13.80
N ARG A 99 7.83 -2.19 14.61
CA ARG A 99 8.10 -3.19 15.68
C ARG A 99 6.98 -3.30 16.72
N HIS A 100 6.16 -2.27 16.85
CA HIS A 100 5.07 -2.18 17.82
C HIS A 100 3.71 -2.54 17.22
N SER A 101 3.66 -2.87 15.93
CA SER A 101 2.43 -3.32 15.28
C SER A 101 2.07 -4.72 15.72
N GLY A 102 0.80 -4.89 16.10
CA GLY A 102 0.27 -6.19 16.51
C GLY A 102 -0.12 -7.06 15.32
N ARG A 103 -0.34 -8.36 15.57
CA ARG A 103 -0.79 -9.34 14.57
C ARG A 103 -2.01 -8.87 13.77
N ALA A 104 -3.01 -8.30 14.45
CA ALA A 104 -4.23 -7.81 13.80
C ALA A 104 -3.98 -6.68 12.79
N ALA A 105 -2.99 -5.81 13.05
CA ALA A 105 -2.66 -4.72 12.12
C ALA A 105 -1.93 -5.25 10.88
N VAL A 106 -1.03 -6.21 11.06
CA VAL A 106 -0.34 -6.89 9.96
C VAL A 106 -1.35 -7.68 9.10
N GLU A 107 -2.24 -8.43 9.74
CA GLU A 107 -3.32 -9.16 9.07
C GLU A 107 -4.25 -8.23 8.27
N ALA A 108 -4.71 -7.14 8.89
CA ALA A 108 -5.55 -6.16 8.21
C ALA A 108 -4.87 -5.57 6.96
N ARG A 109 -3.55 -5.32 7.05
CA ARG A 109 -2.79 -4.80 5.90
C ARG A 109 -2.59 -5.85 4.81
N LEU A 110 -2.26 -7.09 5.18
CA LEU A 110 -2.13 -8.20 4.23
C LEU A 110 -3.44 -8.47 3.49
N ARG A 111 -4.58 -8.44 4.20
CA ARG A 111 -5.91 -8.53 3.56
C ARG A 111 -6.19 -7.37 2.61
N ALA A 112 -5.82 -6.13 2.99
CA ALA A 112 -5.95 -4.97 2.11
C ALA A 112 -5.07 -5.07 0.85
N LEU A 113 -3.98 -5.84 0.90
CA LEU A 113 -3.12 -6.18 -0.24
C LEU A 113 -3.60 -7.42 -1.02
N GLY A 114 -4.71 -8.04 -0.62
CA GLY A 114 -5.30 -9.20 -1.29
C GLY A 114 -4.83 -10.56 -0.77
N PHE A 115 -4.04 -10.60 0.31
CA PHE A 115 -3.60 -11.85 0.92
C PHE A 115 -4.56 -12.32 2.00
N TRP A 116 -5.08 -13.53 1.81
CA TRP A 116 -5.95 -14.21 2.78
C TRP A 116 -5.16 -15.38 3.36
N LEU A 117 -4.83 -15.28 4.64
CA LEU A 117 -4.00 -16.27 5.35
C LEU A 117 -4.81 -16.95 6.44
N ASP A 118 -4.57 -18.23 6.62
CA ASP A 118 -5.04 -18.94 7.80
C ASP A 118 -4.22 -18.58 9.05
N GLU A 119 -4.60 -19.17 10.19
CA GLU A 119 -3.98 -18.84 11.47
C GLU A 119 -2.49 -19.21 11.56
N GLU A 120 -2.10 -20.33 10.94
CA GLU A 120 -0.73 -20.85 10.94
C GLU A 120 0.15 -20.09 9.93
N GLU A 121 -0.38 -19.79 8.75
CA GLU A 121 0.29 -18.95 7.74
C GLU A 121 0.55 -17.55 8.29
N LEU A 122 -0.46 -16.92 8.88
CA LEU A 122 -0.33 -15.60 9.48
C LEU A 122 0.68 -15.61 10.65
N LYS A 123 0.77 -16.71 11.39
CA LYS A 123 1.77 -16.86 12.47
C LYS A 123 3.19 -16.88 11.89
N LEU A 124 3.42 -17.62 10.81
CA LEU A 124 4.71 -17.67 10.14
C LEU A 124 5.11 -16.29 9.58
N VAL A 125 4.20 -15.65 8.84
CA VAL A 125 4.44 -14.32 8.26
C VAL A 125 4.69 -13.27 9.33
N PHE A 126 3.96 -13.34 10.46
CA PHE A 126 4.14 -12.41 11.56
C PHE A 126 5.53 -12.53 12.23
N GLU A 127 6.10 -13.73 12.34
CA GLU A 127 7.47 -13.90 12.83
C GLU A 127 8.51 -13.35 11.84
N GLN A 128 8.32 -13.57 10.53
CA GLN A 128 9.19 -12.97 9.51
C GLN A 128 9.09 -11.44 9.49
N PHE A 129 7.87 -10.90 9.66
CA PHE A 129 7.62 -9.48 9.82
C PHE A 129 8.39 -8.89 11.01
N LYS A 130 8.40 -9.57 12.16
CA LYS A 130 9.21 -9.12 13.32
C LYS A 130 10.70 -9.09 12.98
N GLY A 131 11.22 -10.12 12.31
CA GLY A 131 12.60 -10.15 11.86
C GLY A 131 12.93 -8.98 10.92
N LEU A 132 12.01 -8.62 10.03
CA LEU A 132 12.16 -7.45 9.17
C LEU A 132 12.17 -6.14 9.98
N CYS A 133 11.33 -6.02 11.02
CA CYS A 133 11.35 -4.87 11.93
C CYS A 133 12.66 -4.71 12.74
N GLU A 134 13.49 -5.76 12.86
CA GLU A 134 14.82 -5.64 13.44
C GLU A 134 15.81 -4.95 12.49
N GLN A 135 15.60 -5.11 11.18
CA GLN A 135 16.47 -4.56 10.14
C GLN A 135 16.04 -3.17 9.69
N GLN A 136 14.75 -2.87 9.72
CA GLN A 136 14.20 -1.59 9.31
C GLN A 136 13.08 -1.09 10.22
N ARG A 137 12.98 0.24 10.37
CA ARG A 137 12.03 0.86 11.30
C ARG A 137 10.57 0.76 10.82
N VAL A 138 10.37 0.80 9.51
CA VAL A 138 9.04 0.79 8.89
C VAL A 138 9.02 -0.32 7.86
N VAL A 139 7.96 -1.12 7.87
CA VAL A 139 7.68 -2.16 6.89
C VAL A 139 6.67 -1.61 5.89
N THR A 140 7.04 -1.61 4.62
CA THR A 140 6.21 -1.12 3.51
C THR A 140 5.36 -2.23 2.92
N ASP A 141 4.38 -1.85 2.09
CA ASP A 141 3.59 -2.84 1.34
C ASP A 141 4.45 -3.70 0.42
N ALA A 142 5.48 -3.12 -0.20
CA ALA A 142 6.42 -3.84 -1.04
C ALA A 142 7.18 -4.90 -0.23
N ASP A 143 7.53 -4.59 1.02
CA ASP A 143 8.19 -5.55 1.90
C ASP A 143 7.23 -6.67 2.31
N LEU A 144 5.97 -6.36 2.63
CA LEU A 144 4.94 -7.37 2.91
C LEU A 144 4.72 -8.27 1.70
N GLN A 145 4.62 -7.71 0.50
CA GLN A 145 4.51 -8.48 -0.73
C GLN A 145 5.74 -9.39 -0.94
N THR A 146 6.94 -8.89 -0.63
CA THR A 146 8.18 -9.68 -0.69
C THR A 146 8.19 -10.81 0.33
N LEU A 147 7.70 -10.58 1.55
CA LEU A 147 7.50 -11.61 2.56
C LEU A 147 6.53 -12.69 2.05
N MET A 148 5.44 -12.28 1.40
CA MET A 148 4.42 -13.19 0.87
C MET A 148 4.89 -14.00 -0.35
N GLN A 149 5.80 -13.47 -1.16
CA GLN A 149 6.36 -14.19 -2.31
C GLN A 149 7.35 -15.30 -1.91
N GLY A 150 7.67 -15.40 -0.61
CA GLY A 150 8.78 -16.18 -0.11
C GLY A 150 10.08 -15.49 -0.51
N GLY A 151 10.93 -15.15 0.47
CA GLY A 151 12.28 -14.64 0.18
C GLY A 151 12.99 -15.53 -0.85
N ALA A 152 13.94 -14.98 -1.59
CA ALA A 152 14.63 -15.46 -2.83
C ALA A 152 14.89 -16.99 -3.04
N ASN A 153 14.64 -17.84 -2.05
CA ASN A 153 14.61 -19.29 -2.06
C ASN A 153 13.22 -19.91 -2.26
N ALA A 154 12.23 -19.20 -2.81
CA ALA A 154 10.97 -19.82 -3.21
C ALA A 154 11.26 -20.99 -4.17
N GLN A 155 11.09 -22.22 -3.67
CA GLN A 155 11.16 -23.42 -4.49
C GLN A 155 9.90 -23.48 -5.35
N GLY A 156 10.02 -23.11 -6.61
CA GLY A 156 8.93 -23.13 -7.56
C GLY A 156 9.39 -22.70 -8.95
N TYR A 157 8.48 -22.82 -9.91
CA TYR A 157 8.69 -22.32 -11.26
C TYR A 157 8.82 -20.79 -11.26
N ARG A 158 9.79 -20.25 -12.01
CA ARG A 158 9.94 -18.81 -12.28
C ARG A 158 9.48 -18.51 -13.70
N LEU A 159 8.71 -17.45 -13.87
CA LEU A 159 8.31 -16.96 -15.19
C LEU A 159 9.51 -16.32 -15.89
N ALA A 160 10.00 -16.95 -16.96
CA ALA A 160 11.10 -16.44 -17.78
C ALA A 160 10.58 -15.48 -18.86
N SER A 161 9.50 -15.85 -19.55
CA SER A 161 8.87 -15.00 -20.55
C SER A 161 7.39 -15.34 -20.71
N MET A 162 6.61 -14.36 -21.15
CA MET A 162 5.18 -14.49 -21.42
C MET A 162 4.80 -13.63 -22.63
N THR A 163 4.05 -14.22 -23.56
CA THR A 163 3.38 -13.48 -24.65
C THR A 163 1.91 -13.84 -24.66
N ILE A 164 1.04 -12.83 -24.65
CA ILE A 164 -0.41 -13.01 -24.79
C ILE A 164 -0.87 -12.24 -26.01
N SER A 165 -1.67 -12.90 -26.84
CA SER A 165 -2.30 -12.30 -28.02
C SER A 165 -3.80 -12.56 -27.96
N ASP A 166 -4.60 -11.52 -28.16
CA ASP A 166 -6.05 -11.60 -28.21
C ASP A 166 -6.54 -11.02 -29.55
N VAL A 167 -7.27 -11.83 -30.31
CA VAL A 167 -7.86 -11.46 -31.60
C VAL A 167 -9.38 -11.33 -31.53
N GLY A 168 -9.95 -11.24 -30.33
CA GLY A 168 -11.34 -10.92 -30.04
C GLY A 168 -12.28 -12.13 -29.90
N SER A 169 -11.98 -13.25 -30.56
CA SER A 169 -12.76 -14.50 -30.41
C SER A 169 -12.09 -15.55 -29.54
N ARG A 170 -10.75 -15.56 -29.50
CA ARG A 170 -9.91 -16.40 -28.65
C ARG A 170 -8.61 -15.68 -28.36
N ALA A 171 -8.05 -15.96 -27.20
CA ALA A 171 -6.70 -15.56 -26.86
C ALA A 171 -5.74 -16.75 -26.94
N ASN A 172 -4.49 -16.47 -27.27
CA ASN A 172 -3.38 -17.42 -27.17
C ASN A 172 -2.35 -16.88 -26.18
N ALA A 173 -1.86 -17.74 -25.29
CA ALA A 173 -0.74 -17.45 -24.42
C ALA A 173 0.42 -18.41 -24.71
N LEU A 174 1.63 -17.86 -24.72
CA LEU A 174 2.90 -18.59 -24.66
C LEU A 174 3.56 -18.22 -23.34
N VAL A 175 3.93 -19.23 -22.56
CA VAL A 175 4.61 -19.08 -21.28
C VAL A 175 5.88 -19.91 -21.28
N GLU A 176 6.98 -19.29 -20.86
CA GLU A 176 8.24 -19.97 -20.57
C GLU A 176 8.50 -19.91 -19.07
N LEU A 177 8.59 -21.07 -18.43
CA LEU A 177 8.94 -21.21 -17.02
C LEU A 177 10.33 -21.83 -16.88
N SER A 178 11.07 -21.47 -15.83
CA SER A 178 12.22 -22.22 -15.36
C SER A 178 11.92 -22.89 -14.04
N ASP A 179 12.16 -24.19 -13.92
CA ASP A 179 12.06 -24.91 -12.64
C ASP A 179 13.21 -24.52 -11.68
N PRO A 180 13.19 -24.96 -10.41
CA PRO A 180 14.26 -24.69 -9.44
C PRO A 180 15.65 -25.22 -9.83
N ASP A 181 15.70 -26.25 -10.68
CA ASP A 181 16.93 -26.88 -11.18
C ASP A 181 17.47 -26.16 -12.44
N GLY A 182 16.75 -25.15 -12.94
CA GLY A 182 17.11 -24.34 -14.09
C GLY A 182 16.65 -24.89 -15.44
N ASN A 183 15.88 -25.98 -15.47
CA ASN A 183 15.29 -26.49 -16.70
C ASN A 183 14.18 -25.56 -17.16
N ARG A 184 14.08 -25.34 -18.46
CA ARG A 184 13.08 -24.47 -19.06
C ARG A 184 11.99 -25.30 -19.74
N VAL A 185 10.75 -24.92 -19.50
CA VAL A 185 9.57 -25.47 -20.15
C VAL A 185 8.81 -24.33 -20.81
N ALA A 186 8.45 -24.51 -22.08
CA ALA A 186 7.68 -23.54 -22.84
C ALA A 186 6.41 -24.19 -23.34
N GLU A 187 5.26 -23.63 -22.96
CA GLU A 187 3.95 -24.17 -23.32
C GLU A 187 3.03 -23.09 -23.84
N THR A 188 2.09 -23.51 -24.67
CA THR A 188 1.07 -22.64 -25.26
C THR A 188 -0.32 -23.16 -24.98
N ALA A 189 -1.25 -22.26 -24.75
CA ALA A 189 -2.66 -22.61 -24.67
C ALA A 189 -3.54 -21.54 -25.33
N GLN A 190 -4.72 -21.98 -25.77
CA GLN A 190 -5.80 -21.11 -26.19
C GLN A 190 -6.85 -21.05 -25.10
N GLY A 191 -7.49 -19.88 -24.95
CA GLY A 191 -8.60 -19.70 -24.02
C GLY A 191 -9.63 -18.75 -24.58
N ASP A 192 -10.77 -18.69 -23.90
CA ASP A 192 -11.89 -17.79 -24.25
C ASP A 192 -11.56 -16.31 -23.94
N GLY A 193 -10.44 -16.06 -23.25
CA GLY A 193 -9.86 -14.74 -23.02
C GLY A 193 -8.39 -14.81 -22.59
N PRO A 194 -7.70 -13.68 -22.48
CA PRO A 194 -6.26 -13.63 -22.21
C PRO A 194 -5.85 -14.28 -20.89
N VAL A 195 -6.67 -14.14 -19.84
CA VAL A 195 -6.41 -14.75 -18.53
C VAL A 195 -6.59 -16.26 -18.59
N ASP A 196 -7.67 -16.72 -19.25
CA ASP A 196 -7.95 -18.15 -19.42
C ASP A 196 -6.85 -18.85 -20.23
N ALA A 197 -6.42 -18.24 -21.35
CA ALA A 197 -5.32 -18.75 -22.15
C ALA A 197 -4.00 -18.83 -21.34
N LEU A 198 -3.72 -17.81 -20.52
CA LEU A 198 -2.55 -17.80 -19.65
C LEU A 198 -2.58 -18.95 -18.62
N PHE A 199 -3.70 -19.15 -17.96
CA PHE A 199 -3.86 -20.22 -16.98
C PHE A 199 -3.72 -21.60 -17.63
N GLY A 200 -4.29 -21.78 -18.82
CA GLY A 200 -4.10 -23.00 -19.61
C GLY A 200 -2.62 -23.28 -19.91
N ALA A 201 -1.86 -22.25 -20.32
CA ALA A 201 -0.44 -22.40 -20.65
C ALA A 201 0.40 -22.70 -19.40
N LEU A 202 0.09 -22.06 -18.26
CA LEU A 202 0.72 -22.35 -16.97
C LEU A 202 0.41 -23.76 -16.47
N SER A 203 -0.84 -24.22 -16.61
CA SER A 203 -1.23 -25.59 -16.26
C SER A 203 -0.51 -26.64 -17.09
N ALA A 204 -0.38 -26.40 -18.41
CA ALA A 204 0.40 -27.26 -19.28
C ALA A 204 1.89 -27.29 -18.87
N ALA A 205 2.48 -26.12 -18.60
CA ALA A 205 3.90 -26.00 -18.26
C ALA A 205 4.25 -26.65 -16.90
N THR A 206 3.35 -26.56 -15.94
CA THR A 206 3.60 -27.04 -14.56
C THR A 206 3.06 -28.45 -14.30
N GLY A 207 2.14 -28.95 -15.15
CA GLY A 207 1.38 -30.17 -14.91
C GLY A 207 0.35 -30.05 -13.78
N VAL A 208 0.13 -28.85 -13.25
CA VAL A 208 -0.81 -28.58 -12.16
C VAL A 208 -2.11 -28.03 -12.74
N GLN A 209 -3.25 -28.60 -12.35
CA GLN A 209 -4.55 -28.07 -12.75
C GLN A 209 -4.83 -26.77 -11.98
N LEU A 210 -4.81 -25.64 -12.69
CA LEU A 210 -5.07 -24.31 -12.14
C LEU A 210 -6.52 -23.93 -12.44
N MET A 211 -7.25 -23.47 -11.42
CA MET A 211 -8.60 -22.93 -11.57
C MET A 211 -8.58 -21.47 -11.15
N LEU A 212 -9.18 -20.60 -11.96
CA LEU A 212 -9.36 -19.19 -11.62
C LEU A 212 -10.67 -19.03 -10.86
N ASP A 213 -10.60 -18.91 -9.54
CA ASP A 213 -11.78 -18.73 -8.70
C ASP A 213 -12.34 -17.29 -8.77
N SER A 214 -11.46 -16.29 -8.79
CA SER A 214 -11.86 -14.88 -8.90
C SER A 214 -10.73 -14.03 -9.48
N TYR A 215 -11.09 -12.95 -10.19
CA TYR A 215 -10.16 -11.99 -10.76
C TYR A 215 -10.71 -10.58 -10.60
N HIS A 216 -9.90 -9.68 -10.03
CA HIS A 216 -10.24 -8.29 -9.82
C HIS A 216 -9.13 -7.38 -10.37
N VAL A 217 -9.53 -6.34 -11.09
CA VAL A 217 -8.63 -5.31 -11.61
C VAL A 217 -9.03 -3.99 -10.99
N HIS A 218 -8.05 -3.32 -10.38
CA HIS A 218 -8.20 -1.99 -9.84
C HIS A 218 -7.18 -1.05 -10.48
N SER A 219 -7.59 0.20 -10.71
CA SER A 219 -6.64 1.22 -11.16
C SER A 219 -5.68 1.57 -10.04
N VAL A 220 -4.38 1.66 -10.36
CA VAL A 220 -3.32 2.01 -9.40
C VAL A 220 -3.08 3.53 -9.35
N GLY A 221 -3.86 4.32 -10.10
CA GLY A 221 -3.77 5.78 -10.12
C GLY A 221 -4.89 6.45 -10.90
N ILE A 222 -4.86 7.78 -10.92
CA ILE A 222 -5.79 8.59 -11.71
C ILE A 222 -5.25 8.66 -13.14
N GLY A 223 -5.70 7.72 -13.98
CA GLY A 223 -5.56 7.75 -15.43
C GLY A 223 -6.93 7.84 -16.07
#